data_AF-A0A9W4TPP6-F1
#
_entry.id   AF-A0A9W4TPP6-F1
#
_cell.length_a   1.000
_cell.length_b   1.000
_cell.length_c   1.000
_cell.angle_alpha   90.00
_cell.angle_beta   90.00
_cell.angle_gamma   90.00
#
_symmetry.space_group_name_H-M   'P 1'
#
loop_
_entity.id
_entity.type
_entity.pdbx_description
1 polymer ?
#
loop_
_entity_poly.entity_id
_entity_poly.type
_entity_poly.pdbx_seq_one_letter_code
_entity_poly.pdbx_strand_id
1 'polypeptide(L)'
;MKSFRSQSYRNIVMFNNELCVEMTQRHIQKRYGNLRNAAKVVSRKHGWAVITFRNWLYGKNAPRMHDLMVLMADCPELQQEFNDRINEARKCLQQL
;
A
#
# COMPACT_ATOMS: atom_id res chain seq x y z
N MET A 1 -4.19 -40.28 3.93
CA MET A 1 -3.62 -39.33 2.93
C MET A 1 -3.33 -38.01 3.63
N LYS A 2 -2.05 -37.65 3.81
CA LYS A 2 -1.69 -36.35 4.40
C LYS A 2 -2.01 -35.26 3.38
N SER A 3 -2.89 -34.34 3.76
CA SER A 3 -3.28 -33.17 2.98
C SER A 3 -2.03 -32.35 2.62
N PHE A 4 -1.54 -32.52 1.39
CA PHE A 4 -0.39 -31.78 0.85
C PHE A 4 -0.75 -30.31 0.54
N ARG A 5 -2.03 -29.94 0.66
CA ARG A 5 -2.56 -28.61 0.29
C ARG A 5 -2.36 -27.53 1.34
N SER A 6 -2.05 -27.85 2.60
CA SER A 6 -2.00 -26.83 3.66
C SER A 6 -0.61 -26.22 3.90
N GLN A 7 0.46 -26.79 3.33
CA GLN A 7 1.83 -26.31 3.56
C GLN A 7 2.22 -25.16 2.61
N SER A 8 1.70 -25.12 1.38
CA SER A 8 2.13 -24.18 0.34
C SER A 8 1.68 -22.73 0.57
N TYR A 9 0.55 -22.52 1.25
CA TYR A 9 0.00 -21.18 1.50
C TYR A 9 0.73 -20.39 2.60
N ARG A 10 1.59 -21.04 3.40
CA ARG A 10 2.24 -20.35 4.54
C ARG A 10 3.26 -19.29 4.13
N ASN A 11 3.74 -19.32 2.88
CA ASN A 11 4.74 -18.38 2.37
C ASN A 11 4.19 -17.36 1.36
N ILE A 12 2.88 -17.38 1.07
CA ILE A 12 2.28 -16.34 0.24
C ILE A 12 2.07 -15.15 1.18
N VAL A 13 2.93 -14.14 1.09
CA VAL A 13 2.65 -12.83 1.68
C VAL A 13 1.40 -12.31 0.99
N MET A 14 0.25 -12.55 1.63
CA MET A 14 -1.05 -12.13 1.11
C MET A 14 -1.06 -10.61 1.05
N PHE A 15 -1.22 -10.07 -0.16
CA PHE A 15 -1.39 -8.64 -0.37
C PHE A 15 -2.67 -8.20 0.35
N ASN A 16 -2.54 -7.55 1.51
CA ASN A 16 -3.65 -7.20 2.39
C ASN A 16 -3.70 -5.68 2.66
N ASN A 17 -4.77 -5.23 3.31
CA ASN A 17 -4.98 -3.81 3.59
C ASN A 17 -3.90 -3.22 4.51
N GLU A 18 -3.36 -4.01 5.44
CA GLU A 18 -2.31 -3.56 6.37
C GLU A 18 -1.01 -3.27 5.61
N LEU A 19 -0.60 -4.16 4.70
CA LEU A 19 0.57 -3.96 3.85
C LEU A 19 0.39 -2.74 2.92
N CYS A 20 -0.81 -2.57 2.36
CA CYS A 20 -1.15 -1.39 1.54
C CYS A 20 -0.99 -0.09 2.32
N VAL A 21 -1.51 -0.06 3.55
CA VAL A 21 -1.37 1.06 4.49
C VAL A 21 0.10 1.32 4.82
N GLU A 22 0.85 0.29 5.19
CA GLU A 22 2.25 0.41 5.60
C GLU A 22 3.14 0.97 4.47
N MET A 23 3.01 0.41 3.26
CA MET A 23 3.75 0.88 2.09
C MET A 23 3.41 2.33 1.78
N THR A 24 2.11 2.67 1.78
CA THR A 24 1.65 4.04 1.54
C THR A 24 2.22 4.99 2.59
N GLN A 25 2.14 4.64 3.88
CA GLN A 25 2.64 5.45 4.97
C GLN A 25 4.14 5.72 4.83
N ARG A 26 4.94 4.67 4.61
CA ARG A 26 6.40 4.78 4.53
C ARG A 26 6.85 5.65 3.35
N HIS A 27 6.31 5.44 2.15
CA HIS A 27 6.70 6.22 0.97
C HIS A 27 6.25 7.67 1.04
N ILE A 28 5.04 7.91 1.54
CA ILE A 28 4.52 9.27 1.70
C ILE A 28 5.30 10.04 2.77
N GLN A 29 5.62 9.41 3.90
CA GLN A 29 6.49 10.03 4.92
C GLN A 29 7.87 10.37 4.34
N LYS A 30 8.46 9.45 3.59
CA LYS A 30 9.77 9.66 2.97
C LYS A 30 9.76 10.84 1.99
N ARG A 31 8.70 10.97 1.19
CA ARG A 31 8.59 11.99 0.13
C ARG A 31 8.18 13.37 0.65
N TYR A 32 7.24 13.42 1.60
CA TYR A 32 6.62 14.67 2.04
C TYR A 32 6.99 15.07 3.47
N GLY A 33 7.87 14.32 4.13
CA GLY A 33 8.36 14.58 5.48
C GLY A 33 7.41 14.10 6.57
N ASN A 34 7.40 14.79 7.72
CA ASN A 34 6.60 14.35 8.86
C ASN A 34 5.11 14.17 8.51
N LEU A 35 4.44 13.24 9.20
CA LEU A 35 3.06 12.84 8.91
C LEU A 35 2.07 14.01 8.88
N ARG A 36 2.24 14.98 9.79
CA ARG A 36 1.33 16.14 9.90
C ARG A 36 1.47 17.07 8.69
N ASN A 37 2.68 17.32 8.23
CA ASN A 37 2.97 18.18 7.10
C ASN A 37 2.65 17.46 5.79
N ALA A 38 3.06 16.20 5.65
CA ALA A 38 2.70 15.34 4.52
C ALA A 38 1.18 15.35 4.29
N ALA A 39 0.40 15.20 5.36
CA ALA A 39 -1.06 15.23 5.23
C ALA A 39 -1.60 16.56 4.72
N LYS A 40 -1.08 17.69 5.19
CA LYS A 40 -1.52 19.00 4.72
C LYS A 40 -1.14 19.24 3.26
N VAL A 41 0.08 18.88 2.86
CA VAL A 41 0.61 19.08 1.51
C VAL A 41 -0.18 18.26 0.50
N VAL A 42 -0.29 16.96 0.71
CA VAL A 42 -0.96 16.03 -0.21
C VAL A 42 -2.45 16.35 -0.31
N SER A 43 -3.09 16.65 0.82
CA SER A 43 -4.52 17.01 0.83
C SER A 43 -4.81 18.29 0.04
N ARG A 44 -3.94 19.31 0.16
CA ARG A 44 -4.07 20.54 -0.65
C ARG A 44 -3.86 20.28 -2.14
N LYS A 45 -2.88 19.43 -2.48
CA LYS A 45 -2.55 19.11 -3.88
C LYS A 45 -3.72 18.42 -4.61
N HIS A 46 -4.43 17.51 -3.95
CA HIS A 46 -5.49 16.71 -4.58
C HIS A 46 -6.92 17.12 -4.17
N GLY A 47 -7.08 18.18 -3.38
CA GLY A 47 -8.39 18.62 -2.90
C GLY A 47 -9.05 17.64 -1.92
N TRP A 48 -8.26 16.83 -1.21
CA TRP A 48 -8.78 15.87 -0.24
C TRP A 48 -8.96 16.50 1.14
N ALA A 49 -9.84 15.91 1.95
CA ALA A 49 -9.93 16.27 3.35
C ALA A 49 -8.69 15.77 4.11
N VAL A 50 -8.05 16.68 4.87
CA VAL A 50 -6.83 16.37 5.65
C VAL A 50 -7.04 15.18 6.59
N ILE A 51 -8.24 15.05 7.16
CA ILE A 51 -8.57 13.94 8.05
C ILE A 51 -8.54 12.58 7.35
N THR A 52 -9.00 12.51 6.10
CA THR A 52 -9.00 11.28 5.30
C THR A 52 -7.58 10.79 5.09
N PHE A 53 -6.69 11.69 4.66
CA PHE A 53 -5.30 11.34 4.44
C PHE A 53 -4.55 10.99 5.73
N ARG A 54 -4.86 11.69 6.84
CA ARG A 54 -4.33 11.32 8.16
C ARG A 54 -4.79 9.92 8.56
N ASN A 55 -6.03 9.54 8.32
CA ASN A 55 -6.52 8.20 8.68
C ASN A 55 -5.76 7.10 7.93
N TRP A 56 -5.41 7.30 6.65
CA TRP A 56 -4.54 6.38 5.91
C TRP A 56 -3.14 6.31 6.53
N LEU A 57 -2.56 7.46 6.83
CA LEU A 57 -1.24 7.59 7.40
C LEU A 57 -1.08 7.06 8.82
N TYR A 58 -2.17 6.96 9.58
CA TYR A 58 -2.20 6.34 10.91
C TYR A 58 -2.77 4.91 10.88
N GLY A 59 -2.98 4.36 9.69
CA GLY A 59 -3.48 2.99 9.49
C GLY A 59 -4.88 2.70 10.01
N LYS A 60 -5.72 3.74 10.15
CA LYS A 60 -7.13 3.56 10.52
C LYS A 60 -7.95 2.95 9.39
N ASN A 61 -7.61 3.26 8.14
CA ASN A 61 -8.23 2.70 6.94
C ASN A 61 -7.24 2.75 5.77
N ALA A 62 -7.46 1.93 4.74
CA ALA A 62 -6.69 1.98 3.52
C ALA A 62 -7.21 3.08 2.56
N PRO A 63 -6.34 3.65 1.70
CA PRO A 63 -6.81 4.46 0.58
C PRO A 63 -7.70 3.64 -0.34
N ARG A 64 -8.74 4.27 -0.90
CA ARG A 64 -9.56 3.64 -1.93
C ARG A 64 -8.73 3.47 -3.20
N MET A 65 -9.15 2.57 -4.09
CA MET A 65 -8.40 2.26 -5.32
C MET A 65 -8.03 3.50 -6.15
N HIS A 66 -8.98 4.41 -6.37
CA HIS A 66 -8.71 5.66 -7.10
C HIS A 66 -7.69 6.55 -6.37
N ASP A 67 -7.86 6.73 -5.06
CA ASP A 67 -6.96 7.56 -4.24
C ASP A 67 -5.54 6.98 -4.23
N LEU A 68 -5.42 5.65 -4.16
CA LEU A 68 -4.16 4.93 -4.24
C LEU A 68 -3.48 5.09 -5.60
N MET A 69 -4.23 5.03 -6.70
CA MET A 69 -3.68 5.28 -8.04
C MET A 69 -3.11 6.68 -8.18
N VAL A 70 -3.78 7.68 -7.62
CA VAL A 70 -3.28 9.06 -7.57
C VAL A 70 -1.97 9.13 -6.77
N LEU A 71 -1.90 8.48 -5.61
CA LEU A 71 -0.68 8.44 -4.80
C LEU A 71 0.49 7.75 -5.51
N MET A 72 0.22 6.66 -6.23
CA MET A 72 1.23 5.95 -7.03
C MET A 72 1.74 6.82 -8.19
N ALA A 73 0.87 7.56 -8.87
CA ALA A 73 1.28 8.49 -9.92
C ALA A 73 2.18 9.62 -9.38
N ASP A 74 1.92 10.07 -8.16
CA ASP A 74 2.67 11.13 -7.48
C ASP A 74 3.99 10.66 -6.84
N CYS A 75 4.07 9.37 -6.50
CA CYS A 75 5.22 8.73 -5.87
C CYS A 75 5.58 7.46 -6.65
N PRO A 76 6.40 7.57 -7.71
CA PRO A 76 6.80 6.42 -8.52
C PRO A 76 7.44 5.28 -7.71
N GLU A 77 8.10 5.61 -6.59
CA GLU A 77 8.68 4.61 -5.68
C GLU A 77 7.62 3.74 -4.99
N LEU A 78 6.46 4.33 -4.65
CA LEU A 78 5.31 3.60 -4.13
C LEU A 78 4.75 2.68 -5.21
N GLN A 79 4.60 3.19 -6.43
CA GLN A 79 4.10 2.39 -7.55
C GLN A 79 5.01 1.18 -7.84
N GLN A 80 6.32 1.40 -7.84
CA GLN A 80 7.31 0.35 -8.08
C GLN A 80 7.18 -0.77 -7.05
N GLU A 81 7.09 -0.43 -5.76
CA GLU A 81 6.96 -1.46 -4.73
C GLU A 81 5.64 -2.25 -4.85
N PHE A 82 4.53 -1.58 -5.16
CA PHE A 82 3.26 -2.26 -5.42
C PHE A 82 3.39 -3.25 -6.58
N ASN A 83 4.03 -2.84 -7.67
CA ASN A 83 4.26 -3.71 -8.82
C ASN A 83 5.15 -4.90 -8.46
N ASP A 84 6.21 -4.69 -7.68
CA ASP A 84 7.10 -5.76 -7.24
C ASP A 84 6.36 -6.80 -6.40
N ARG A 85 5.51 -6.35 -5.47
CA ARG A 85 4.66 -7.24 -4.65
C ARG A 85 3.62 -7.98 -5.46
N ILE A 86 2.98 -7.33 -6.43
CA ILE A 86 2.04 -7.97 -7.35
C ILE A 86 2.75 -9.03 -8.19
N ASN A 87 3.94 -8.74 -8.69
CA ASN A 87 4.74 -9.67 -9.47
C ASN A 87 5.22 -10.86 -8.63
N GLU A 88 5.62 -10.63 -7.38
CA GLU A 88 5.94 -11.67 -6.41
C GLU A 88 4.74 -12.59 -6.17
N ALA A 89 3.57 -12.02 -5.86
CA ALA A 89 2.34 -12.78 -5.67
C ALA A 89 1.94 -13.61 -6.90
N ARG A 90 2.07 -13.03 -8.11
CA ARG A 90 1.81 -13.74 -9.37
C ARG A 90 2.74 -14.93 -9.56
N LYS A 91 4.04 -14.78 -9.30
CA LYS A 91 5.01 -15.88 -9.38
C LYS A 91 4.65 -17.00 -8.42
N CYS A 92 4.28 -16.67 -7.17
CA CYS A 92 3.85 -17.67 -6.20
C CYS A 92 2.59 -18.43 -6.66
N LEU A 93 1.61 -17.73 -7.24
CA LEU A 93 0.38 -18.36 -7.73
C LEU A 93 0.60 -19.25 -8.96
N GLN A 94 1.58 -18.94 -9.81
CA GLN A 94 1.93 -19.76 -10.98
C GLN A 94 2.71 -21.04 -10.62
N GLN A 95 3.25 -21.12 -9.41
CA GLN A 95 3.97 -22.29 -8.89
C GLN A 95 3.06 -23.27 -8.13
N LEU A 96 1.76 -22.97 -8.01
CA LEU A 96 0.72 -23.81 -7.40
C LEU A 96 -0.01 -24.68 -8.42
#